data_AF-D6RPS1-F1
#
_entry.id   AF-D6RPS1-F1
#
_cell.length_a   1.000
_cell.length_b   1.000
_cell.length_c   1.000
_cell.angle_alpha   90.00
_cell.angle_beta   90.00
_cell.angle_gamma   90.00
#
_symmetry.space_group_name_H-M   'P 1'
#
loop_
_entity.id
_entity.type
_entity.pdbx_description
1 polymer ?
#
loop_
_entity_poly.entity_id
_entity_poly.type
_entity_poly.pdbx_seq_one_letter_code
_entity_poly.pdbx_strand_id
1 'polypeptide(L)'
;MTSTLRPPTTVSESSLVRRNVKYHPRQQLILDASLRKQIRVTVDPPSLDAILEHDEEGFSADETPDSPSKARSRELKAIGDHLGRVKAVGRALKELCPALGVLFDQMFGEAAYAQRKKAPSAYKDFFIQVAAEESVLQMINNSSVLALRSFLQNPTKATATQILAIPALYKVVQVHHDVASLVPIMVWLETRASHMLSALKVEEPLPGVQDGAAVGETRSNWTLTGCLYSMPQIRYRPKYPRLRNDQQRDKSSKRGDACGKYFTQYGEQRLTGGLMVAWCTHGICYGFHCIAESEGRDDVFSAMVTRWPVAPKRVVSGHTKCSPAAFLSEYANIDPRLVIINSSAAECGNGGLKKIRKSVSYMSQTRAIIYSKVFLSVWNRVRERRAKPK
;
A
#
# COMPACT_ATOMS: atom_id res chain seq x y z
N MET A 1 -10.61 23.67 19.25
CA MET A 1 -11.23 24.32 18.07
C MET A 1 -10.93 23.46 16.85
N THR A 2 -11.96 23.10 16.11
CA THR A 2 -11.96 22.15 14.98
C THR A 2 -11.29 22.72 13.72
N SER A 3 -10.90 21.84 12.78
CA SER A 3 -10.34 22.25 11.49
C SER A 3 -11.30 23.19 10.74
N THR A 4 -10.77 24.24 10.11
CA THR A 4 -11.56 25.17 9.30
C THR A 4 -11.75 24.69 7.86
N LEU A 5 -11.07 23.61 7.45
CA LEU A 5 -11.32 22.98 6.16
C LEU A 5 -12.71 22.35 6.12
N ARG A 6 -13.45 22.67 5.06
CA ARG A 6 -14.64 21.92 4.64
C ARG A 6 -14.26 21.10 3.41
N PRO A 7 -13.62 19.92 3.57
CA PRO A 7 -13.23 19.11 2.42
C PRO A 7 -14.46 18.79 1.57
N PRO A 8 -14.35 18.72 0.22
CA PRO A 8 -15.50 18.47 -0.66
C PRO A 8 -15.98 17.00 -0.62
N THR A 9 -15.56 16.27 0.41
CA THR A 9 -16.15 15.03 0.89
C THR A 9 -17.48 15.25 1.62
N THR A 10 -17.87 16.51 1.91
CA THR A 10 -19.24 16.88 2.29
C THR A 10 -20.24 16.26 1.32
N VAL A 11 -21.15 15.45 1.85
CA VAL A 11 -21.96 14.57 1.03
C VAL A 11 -23.19 15.30 0.51
N SER A 12 -23.40 15.26 -0.81
CA SER A 12 -24.59 15.83 -1.45
C SER A 12 -25.83 14.97 -1.19
N GLU A 13 -27.01 15.57 -1.32
CA GLU A 13 -28.27 14.82 -1.42
C GLU A 13 -28.29 13.93 -2.66
N SER A 14 -27.66 14.38 -3.75
CA SER A 14 -27.46 13.62 -5.00
C SER A 14 -26.27 12.64 -4.95
N SER A 15 -25.65 12.43 -3.78
CA SER A 15 -24.66 11.34 -3.62
C SER A 15 -25.33 9.98 -3.69
N LEU A 16 -24.74 9.09 -4.49
CA LEU A 16 -25.14 7.69 -4.58
C LEU A 16 -25.08 7.02 -3.19
N VAL A 17 -26.26 6.64 -2.68
CA VAL A 17 -26.39 5.89 -1.44
C VAL A 17 -26.26 4.42 -1.78
N ARG A 18 -25.08 3.84 -1.58
CA ARG A 18 -24.85 2.42 -1.89
C ARG A 18 -25.43 1.54 -0.79
N ARG A 19 -26.74 1.31 -0.84
CA ARG A 19 -27.53 0.66 0.21
C ARG A 19 -27.00 -0.72 0.60
N ASN A 20 -26.31 -1.40 -0.32
CA ASN A 20 -25.91 -2.79 -0.17
C ASN A 20 -24.42 -3.08 0.13
N VAL A 21 -23.57 -2.07 0.43
CA VAL A 21 -22.11 -2.26 0.62
C VAL A 21 -21.77 -3.03 1.89
N LYS A 22 -21.85 -4.36 1.89
CA LYS A 22 -21.39 -5.15 3.04
C LYS A 22 -19.87 -4.94 3.19
N TYR A 23 -19.44 -4.35 4.30
CA TYR A 23 -18.06 -4.51 4.74
C TYR A 23 -17.83 -6.01 4.89
N HIS A 24 -16.90 -6.56 4.11
CA HIS A 24 -16.67 -8.00 4.06
C HIS A 24 -15.47 -8.32 4.95
N PRO A 25 -15.65 -8.81 6.20
CA PRO A 25 -14.58 -8.91 7.20
C PRO A 25 -13.51 -9.98 6.89
N ARG A 26 -13.55 -10.55 5.68
CA ARG A 26 -12.76 -11.69 5.22
C ARG A 26 -11.91 -11.36 3.98
N GLN A 27 -11.60 -10.08 3.73
CA GLN A 27 -10.82 -9.55 2.58
C GLN A 27 -9.36 -10.03 2.50
N GLN A 28 -8.96 -11.00 3.31
CA GLN A 28 -7.62 -11.57 3.35
C GLN A 28 -7.56 -12.90 2.57
N LEU A 29 -6.38 -13.17 2.03
CA LEU A 29 -6.01 -14.47 1.47
C LEU A 29 -5.92 -15.52 2.57
N ILE A 30 -5.11 -15.26 3.60
CA ILE A 30 -5.05 -16.05 4.84
C ILE A 30 -6.05 -15.47 5.84
N LEU A 31 -7.05 -16.25 6.24
CA LEU A 31 -8.09 -15.81 7.19
C LEU A 31 -7.60 -15.70 8.64
N ASP A 32 -6.72 -16.59 9.08
CA ASP A 32 -6.19 -16.61 10.44
C ASP A 32 -5.23 -15.43 10.69
N ALA A 33 -5.64 -14.50 11.56
CA ALA A 33 -4.85 -13.34 11.97
C ALA A 33 -3.60 -13.72 12.79
N SER A 34 -3.64 -14.83 13.54
CA SER A 34 -2.48 -15.36 14.26
C SER A 34 -1.42 -15.83 13.27
N LEU A 35 -1.81 -16.66 12.29
CA LEU A 35 -0.91 -17.09 11.22
C LEU A 35 -0.35 -15.90 10.43
N ARG A 36 -1.18 -14.92 10.04
CA ARG A 36 -0.71 -13.67 9.39
C ARG A 36 0.37 -12.97 10.22
N LYS A 37 0.20 -12.88 11.55
CA LYS A 37 1.18 -12.27 12.46
C LYS A 37 2.46 -13.10 12.56
N GLN A 38 2.36 -14.43 12.68
CA GLN A 38 3.53 -15.31 12.77
C GLN A 38 4.38 -15.23 11.50
N ILE A 39 3.76 -15.27 10.31
CA ILE A 39 4.45 -15.13 9.02
C ILE A 39 5.36 -13.89 9.01
N ARG A 40 4.83 -12.72 9.41
CA ARG A 40 5.58 -11.46 9.45
C ARG A 40 6.76 -11.46 10.42
N VAL A 41 6.72 -12.29 11.46
CA VAL A 41 7.81 -12.46 12.43
C VAL A 41 8.81 -13.52 11.98
N THR A 42 8.39 -14.55 11.25
CA THR A 42 9.27 -15.64 10.78
C THR A 42 10.08 -15.30 9.52
N VAL A 43 9.63 -14.36 8.68
CA VAL A 43 10.39 -13.96 7.48
C VAL A 43 11.59 -13.04 7.78
N ASP A 44 11.77 -12.63 9.02
CA ASP A 44 12.94 -11.91 9.53
C ASP A 44 13.63 -12.74 10.64
N PRO A 45 14.64 -13.56 10.28
CA PRO A 45 15.37 -14.37 11.25
C PRO A 45 16.22 -13.55 12.23
N PRO A 46 16.42 -14.02 13.47
CA PRO A 46 17.46 -13.48 14.35
C PRO A 46 18.84 -13.76 13.75
N SER A 47 19.80 -12.86 14.01
CA SER A 47 21.18 -13.02 13.54
C SER A 47 21.86 -14.23 14.18
N LEU A 48 22.78 -14.85 13.46
CA LEU A 48 23.64 -15.93 13.91
C LEU A 48 25.06 -15.47 14.26
N ASP A 49 25.43 -14.25 13.89
CA ASP A 49 26.82 -13.79 13.91
C ASP A 49 27.34 -13.59 15.34
N ALA A 50 26.49 -13.09 16.24
CA ALA A 50 26.79 -12.87 17.67
C ALA A 50 27.18 -14.15 18.46
N ILE A 51 26.83 -15.33 17.95
CA ILE A 51 27.17 -16.62 18.58
C ILE A 51 28.61 -17.06 18.24
N LEU A 52 29.18 -16.55 17.15
CA LEU A 52 30.47 -16.99 16.61
C LEU A 52 31.62 -16.05 16.99
N GLU A 53 31.36 -14.74 17.06
CA GLU A 53 32.36 -13.74 17.47
C GLU A 53 32.91 -14.05 18.89
N HIS A 54 32.11 -14.69 19.75
CA HIS A 54 32.51 -15.15 21.08
C HIS A 54 33.29 -16.49 21.13
N ASP A 55 33.46 -17.21 20.02
CA ASP A 55 34.28 -18.43 19.97
C ASP A 55 35.70 -18.16 19.40
N GLU A 56 35.98 -16.95 18.87
CA GLU A 56 37.33 -16.57 18.38
C GLU A 56 38.11 -15.63 19.33
N GLU A 57 37.45 -14.81 20.16
CA GLU A 57 38.15 -13.98 21.16
C GLU A 57 38.55 -14.80 22.39
N GLY A 58 39.83 -15.18 22.46
CA GLY A 58 40.41 -15.91 23.57
C GLY A 58 40.36 -15.15 24.90
N PHE A 59 40.10 -15.88 25.99
CA PHE A 59 40.10 -15.47 27.41
C PHE A 59 40.87 -14.17 27.72
N SER A 60 40.15 -13.04 27.76
CA SER A 60 40.54 -11.87 28.55
C SER A 60 39.81 -11.93 29.90
N ALA A 61 40.58 -11.87 30.98
CA ALA A 61 40.09 -12.10 32.34
C ALA A 61 39.85 -10.79 33.10
N ASP A 62 39.00 -9.91 32.57
CA ASP A 62 38.40 -8.84 33.36
C ASP A 62 37.04 -8.36 32.80
N GLU A 63 36.21 -7.81 33.68
CA GLU A 63 34.88 -7.17 33.49
C GLU A 63 33.57 -7.94 33.81
N THR A 64 33.10 -7.70 35.05
CA THR A 64 31.68 -7.47 35.45
C THR A 64 30.61 -8.60 35.36
N PRO A 65 29.53 -8.56 36.17
CA PRO A 65 28.80 -9.77 36.56
C PRO A 65 27.59 -10.19 35.70
N ASP A 66 27.34 -9.59 34.54
CA ASP A 66 26.29 -10.10 33.62
C ASP A 66 26.90 -11.11 32.63
N SER A 67 27.29 -12.27 33.21
CA SER A 67 28.08 -13.32 32.57
C SER A 67 27.69 -13.63 31.12
N PRO A 68 28.65 -13.71 30.17
CA PRO A 68 28.39 -13.99 28.75
C PRO A 68 27.63 -15.32 28.51
N SER A 69 27.72 -16.27 29.46
CA SER A 69 26.90 -17.49 29.47
C SER A 69 25.38 -17.22 29.41
N LYS A 70 24.90 -16.16 30.08
CA LYS A 70 23.47 -15.78 30.08
C LYS A 70 23.03 -15.16 28.76
N ALA A 71 23.91 -14.40 28.09
CA ALA A 71 23.65 -13.83 26.77
C ALA A 71 23.52 -14.96 25.73
N ARG A 72 24.53 -15.83 25.64
CA ARG A 72 24.54 -17.01 24.75
C ARG A 72 23.31 -17.92 24.96
N SER A 73 22.92 -18.13 26.23
CA SER A 73 21.70 -18.89 26.57
C SER A 73 20.40 -18.23 26.06
N ARG A 74 20.29 -16.90 26.14
CA ARG A 74 19.13 -16.14 25.61
C ARG A 74 19.04 -16.22 24.09
N GLU A 75 20.17 -16.14 23.38
CA GLU A 75 20.20 -16.22 21.91
C GLU A 75 19.86 -17.63 21.40
N LEU A 76 20.46 -18.68 21.98
CA LEU A 76 20.11 -20.06 21.66
C LEU A 76 18.61 -20.34 21.87
N LYS A 77 18.02 -19.79 22.93
CA LYS A 77 16.57 -19.84 23.15
C LYS A 77 15.78 -19.08 22.08
N ALA A 78 16.21 -17.87 21.71
CA ALA A 78 15.56 -17.06 20.68
C ALA A 78 15.57 -17.76 19.30
N ILE A 79 16.65 -18.48 18.97
CA ILE A 79 16.76 -19.31 17.77
C ILE A 79 15.82 -20.52 17.84
N GLY A 80 15.81 -21.25 18.96
CA GLY A 80 14.87 -22.37 19.17
C GLY A 80 13.41 -21.93 19.04
N ASP A 81 13.05 -20.81 19.67
CA ASP A 81 11.72 -20.19 19.55
C ASP A 81 11.41 -19.76 18.10
N HIS A 82 12.41 -19.29 17.33
CA HIS A 82 12.24 -18.90 15.93
C HIS A 82 12.00 -20.13 15.03
N LEU A 83 12.82 -21.17 15.15
CA LEU A 83 12.66 -22.42 14.39
C LEU A 83 11.33 -23.10 14.71
N GLY A 84 10.91 -23.11 15.98
CA GLY A 84 9.58 -23.57 16.38
C GLY A 84 8.44 -22.80 15.71
N ARG A 85 8.55 -21.46 15.62
CA ARG A 85 7.58 -20.62 14.87
C ARG A 85 7.60 -20.91 13.37
N VAL A 86 8.77 -21.02 12.75
CA VAL A 86 8.93 -21.37 11.31
C VAL A 86 8.21 -22.68 11.01
N LYS A 87 8.45 -23.74 11.80
CA LYS A 87 7.83 -25.06 11.63
C LYS A 87 6.30 -25.03 11.77
N ALA A 88 5.78 -24.23 12.70
CA ALA A 88 4.35 -24.02 12.87
C ALA A 88 3.72 -23.27 11.69
N VAL A 89 4.37 -22.22 11.18
CA VAL A 89 3.93 -21.46 10.00
C VAL A 89 3.94 -22.34 8.75
N GLY A 90 5.01 -23.10 8.52
CA GLY A 90 5.11 -24.02 7.38
C GLY A 90 3.98 -25.05 7.36
N ARG A 91 3.64 -25.65 8.51
CA ARG A 91 2.50 -26.57 8.64
C ARG A 91 1.16 -25.89 8.30
N ALA A 92 0.85 -24.77 8.94
CA ALA A 92 -0.43 -24.08 8.73
C ALA A 92 -0.57 -23.52 7.29
N LEU A 93 0.54 -23.18 6.64
CA LEU A 93 0.53 -22.84 5.21
C LEU A 93 0.24 -24.05 4.31
N LYS A 94 0.73 -25.25 4.63
CA LYS A 94 0.41 -26.48 3.89
C LYS A 94 -1.07 -26.84 3.97
N GLU A 95 -1.71 -26.61 5.11
CA GLU A 95 -3.16 -26.80 5.32
C GLU A 95 -4.00 -25.85 4.43
N LEU A 96 -3.52 -24.62 4.17
CA LEU A 96 -4.19 -23.67 3.29
C LEU A 96 -3.92 -23.90 1.80
N CYS A 97 -2.67 -24.25 1.47
CA CYS A 97 -2.20 -24.59 0.13
C CYS A 97 -0.87 -25.37 0.25
N PRO A 98 -0.83 -26.67 -0.08
CA PRO A 98 0.37 -27.50 0.10
C PRO A 98 1.63 -26.91 -0.55
N ALA A 99 1.51 -26.37 -1.77
CA ALA A 99 2.61 -25.72 -2.49
C ALA A 99 3.10 -24.44 -1.80
N LEU A 100 2.21 -23.67 -1.17
CA LEU A 100 2.57 -22.44 -0.44
C LEU A 100 3.42 -22.74 0.80
N GLY A 101 3.08 -23.81 1.52
CA GLY A 101 3.86 -24.25 2.67
C GLY A 101 5.17 -24.95 2.29
N VAL A 102 5.22 -25.70 1.18
CA VAL A 102 6.49 -26.21 0.61
C VAL A 102 7.41 -25.07 0.20
N LEU A 103 6.88 -24.03 -0.47
CA LEU A 103 7.66 -22.85 -0.84
C LEU A 103 8.18 -22.08 0.40
N PHE A 104 7.39 -22.02 1.46
CA PHE A 104 7.82 -21.41 2.73
C PHE A 104 8.98 -22.19 3.36
N ASP A 105 8.86 -23.51 3.49
CA ASP A 105 9.90 -24.37 4.06
C ASP A 105 11.21 -24.32 3.25
N GLN A 106 11.13 -24.24 1.91
CA GLN A 106 12.31 -24.11 1.05
C GLN A 106 13.09 -22.79 1.27
N MET A 107 12.40 -21.71 1.64
CA MET A 107 12.99 -20.38 1.76
C MET A 107 13.35 -20.00 3.21
N PHE A 108 12.57 -20.46 4.19
CA PHE A 108 12.68 -20.06 5.60
C PHE A 108 12.81 -21.23 6.58
N GLY A 109 12.68 -22.48 6.10
CA GLY A 109 12.72 -23.68 6.94
C GLY A 109 14.08 -23.99 7.57
N GLU A 110 14.09 -24.97 8.49
CA GLU A 110 15.27 -25.40 9.26
C GLU A 110 16.52 -25.63 8.39
N ALA A 111 16.37 -26.26 7.22
CA ALA A 111 17.48 -26.50 6.30
C ALA A 111 18.04 -25.21 5.64
N ALA A 112 17.18 -24.26 5.26
CA ALA A 112 17.61 -22.98 4.71
C ALA A 112 18.32 -22.12 5.77
N TYR A 113 17.81 -22.16 7.01
CA TYR A 113 18.39 -21.48 8.17
C TYR A 113 19.77 -22.05 8.51
N ALA A 114 19.92 -23.38 8.60
CA ALA A 114 21.19 -24.05 8.87
C ALA A 114 22.26 -23.76 7.80
N GLN A 115 21.86 -23.64 6.53
CA GLN A 115 22.74 -23.25 5.42
C GLN A 115 23.06 -21.74 5.38
N ARG A 116 22.57 -20.95 6.35
CA ARG A 116 22.63 -19.47 6.37
C ARG A 116 22.10 -18.83 5.07
N LYS A 117 21.19 -19.51 4.38
CA LYS A 117 20.70 -19.11 3.06
C LYS A 117 19.69 -17.97 3.21
N LYS A 118 20.16 -16.74 2.99
CA LYS A 118 19.30 -15.56 3.00
C LYS A 118 18.25 -15.65 1.89
N ALA A 119 16.97 -15.75 2.29
CA ALA A 119 15.85 -15.76 1.36
C ALA A 119 15.85 -14.47 0.50
N PRO A 120 15.73 -14.57 -0.85
CA PRO A 120 15.57 -13.39 -1.70
C PRO A 120 14.34 -12.56 -1.29
N SER A 121 14.46 -11.23 -1.36
CA SER A 121 13.39 -10.29 -0.98
C SER A 121 12.05 -10.61 -1.64
N ALA A 122 12.07 -11.06 -2.89
CA ALA A 122 10.93 -11.59 -3.63
C ALA A 122 9.99 -12.49 -2.82
N TYR A 123 10.53 -13.47 -2.10
CA TYR A 123 9.74 -14.41 -1.32
C TYR A 123 9.26 -13.79 0.00
N LYS A 124 10.13 -13.02 0.68
CA LYS A 124 9.76 -12.29 1.90
C LYS A 124 8.59 -11.35 1.64
N ASP A 125 8.69 -10.54 0.59
CA ASP A 125 7.66 -9.58 0.19
C ASP A 125 6.37 -10.30 -0.17
N PHE A 126 6.45 -11.44 -0.87
CA PHE A 126 5.30 -12.28 -1.18
C PHE A 126 4.57 -12.79 0.06
N PHE A 127 5.28 -13.39 1.02
CA PHE A 127 4.66 -13.88 2.25
C PHE A 127 4.11 -12.75 3.14
N ILE A 128 4.79 -11.60 3.22
CA ILE A 128 4.27 -10.41 3.91
C ILE A 128 2.96 -9.94 3.26
N GLN A 129 2.91 -9.93 1.92
CA GLN A 129 1.75 -9.43 1.20
C GLN A 129 0.55 -10.38 1.29
N VAL A 130 0.77 -11.69 1.14
CA VAL A 130 -0.26 -12.72 1.38
C VAL A 130 -0.82 -12.60 2.82
N ALA A 131 0.03 -12.27 3.78
CA ALA A 131 -0.31 -12.04 5.19
C ALA A 131 -0.81 -10.61 5.52
N ALA A 132 -1.21 -9.78 4.54
CA ALA A 132 -1.80 -8.46 4.83
C ALA A 132 -3.28 -8.52 5.27
N GLU A 133 -3.73 -7.52 6.04
CA GLU A 133 -5.10 -7.43 6.61
C GLU A 133 -6.20 -7.18 5.58
N GLU A 134 -5.84 -6.82 4.35
CA GLU A 134 -6.74 -6.65 3.21
C GLU A 134 -6.10 -7.25 1.94
N SER A 135 -5.35 -8.37 2.09
CA SER A 135 -4.44 -8.83 1.04
C SER A 135 -5.11 -9.08 -0.31
N VAL A 136 -6.39 -9.46 -0.37
CA VAL A 136 -7.11 -9.53 -1.66
C VAL A 136 -7.26 -8.15 -2.30
N LEU A 137 -7.71 -7.13 -1.57
CA LEU A 137 -7.91 -5.78 -2.13
C LEU A 137 -6.58 -5.11 -2.52
N GLN A 138 -5.53 -5.36 -1.75
CA GLN A 138 -4.21 -4.78 -1.96
C GLN A 138 -3.44 -5.48 -3.10
N MET A 139 -3.66 -6.78 -3.31
CA MET A 139 -2.98 -7.57 -4.32
C MET A 139 -3.78 -7.72 -5.62
N ILE A 140 -5.06 -8.07 -5.55
CA ILE A 140 -5.81 -8.64 -6.69
C ILE A 140 -7.17 -7.95 -6.86
N ASN A 141 -7.22 -6.95 -7.73
CA ASN A 141 -8.47 -6.35 -8.20
C ASN A 141 -9.07 -7.14 -9.39
N ASN A 142 -10.23 -6.71 -9.91
CA ASN A 142 -10.95 -7.45 -10.95
C ASN A 142 -10.18 -7.59 -12.29
N SER A 143 -9.39 -6.59 -12.71
CA SER A 143 -8.55 -6.73 -13.91
C SER A 143 -7.31 -7.59 -13.62
N SER A 144 -6.77 -7.54 -12.40
CA SER A 144 -5.68 -8.43 -11.95
C SER A 144 -6.11 -9.91 -11.89
N VAL A 145 -7.34 -10.21 -11.45
CA VAL A 145 -7.92 -11.58 -11.51
C VAL A 145 -7.97 -12.09 -12.94
N LEU A 146 -8.52 -11.30 -13.87
CA LEU A 146 -8.65 -11.70 -15.28
C LEU A 146 -7.26 -11.91 -15.92
N ALA A 147 -6.30 -11.06 -15.59
CA ALA A 147 -4.91 -11.21 -16.03
C ALA A 147 -4.22 -12.46 -15.43
N LEU A 148 -4.50 -12.81 -14.18
CA LEU A 148 -4.03 -14.04 -13.54
C LEU A 148 -4.65 -15.29 -14.18
N ARG A 149 -5.94 -15.26 -14.48
CA ARG A 149 -6.63 -16.35 -15.19
C ARG A 149 -6.10 -16.55 -16.61
N SER A 150 -5.78 -15.45 -17.32
CA SER A 150 -5.11 -15.50 -18.63
C SER A 150 -3.72 -16.14 -18.54
N PHE A 151 -2.91 -15.74 -17.54
CA PHE A 151 -1.57 -16.31 -17.36
C PHE A 151 -1.59 -17.81 -17.06
N LEU A 152 -2.55 -18.26 -16.25
CA LEU A 152 -2.72 -19.67 -15.88
C LEU A 152 -2.97 -20.61 -17.08
N GLN A 153 -3.34 -20.08 -18.26
CA GLN A 153 -3.48 -20.87 -19.49
C GLN A 153 -2.12 -21.30 -20.07
N ASN A 154 -1.05 -20.54 -19.82
CA ASN A 154 0.31 -20.86 -20.27
C ASN A 154 1.34 -20.22 -19.32
N PRO A 155 1.56 -20.79 -18.11
CA PRO A 155 2.34 -20.14 -17.06
C PRO A 155 3.85 -20.33 -17.27
N THR A 156 4.51 -19.33 -17.88
CA THR A 156 5.96 -19.34 -18.17
C THR A 156 6.61 -18.01 -17.79
N LYS A 157 7.95 -17.95 -17.74
CA LYS A 157 8.65 -16.68 -17.51
C LYS A 157 8.41 -15.65 -18.64
N ALA A 158 8.20 -16.10 -19.88
CA ALA A 158 7.90 -15.23 -21.02
C ALA A 158 6.50 -14.60 -20.93
N THR A 159 5.49 -15.40 -20.57
CA THR A 159 4.11 -14.93 -20.37
C THR A 159 3.88 -14.26 -19.03
N ALA A 160 4.87 -14.25 -18.13
CA ALA A 160 4.79 -13.60 -16.83
C ALA A 160 4.35 -12.13 -16.95
N THR A 161 4.59 -11.51 -18.12
CA THR A 161 4.06 -10.22 -18.58
C THR A 161 2.52 -10.07 -18.66
N GLN A 162 1.78 -11.03 -18.11
CA GLN A 162 0.34 -10.95 -17.85
C GLN A 162 -0.04 -10.66 -16.38
N ILE A 163 0.50 -11.40 -15.37
CA ILE A 163 0.05 -11.34 -13.95
C ILE A 163 0.32 -10.01 -13.25
N LEU A 164 1.34 -9.34 -13.75
CA LEU A 164 1.63 -7.92 -13.76
C LEU A 164 0.83 -7.00 -12.81
N ALA A 165 -0.50 -6.84 -12.91
CA ALA A 165 -1.25 -5.88 -12.07
C ALA A 165 -1.43 -6.25 -10.57
N ILE A 166 -0.55 -7.05 -9.99
CA ILE A 166 -0.49 -7.44 -8.56
C ILE A 166 0.83 -6.79 -7.98
N PRO A 167 1.34 -7.07 -6.74
CA PRO A 167 2.77 -6.71 -6.38
C PRO A 167 3.94 -7.69 -6.14
N ALA A 168 3.79 -8.89 -5.53
CA ALA A 168 4.94 -9.79 -5.21
C ALA A 168 5.11 -11.15 -5.98
N LEU A 169 4.05 -11.87 -6.37
CA LEU A 169 4.02 -13.15 -7.12
C LEU A 169 4.92 -13.26 -8.37
N TYR A 170 5.22 -12.17 -9.08
CA TYR A 170 6.07 -12.11 -10.28
C TYR A 170 7.51 -11.80 -9.92
N LYS A 171 7.80 -11.07 -8.81
CA LYS A 171 9.14 -11.17 -8.18
C LYS A 171 9.48 -12.64 -8.04
N VAL A 172 8.54 -13.40 -7.47
CA VAL A 172 8.64 -14.85 -7.29
C VAL A 172 8.76 -15.57 -8.63
N VAL A 173 7.87 -15.40 -9.61
CA VAL A 173 7.98 -16.06 -10.94
C VAL A 173 9.30 -15.76 -11.68
N GLN A 174 9.85 -14.56 -11.55
CA GLN A 174 11.14 -14.22 -12.17
C GLN A 174 12.31 -14.93 -11.50
N VAL A 175 12.41 -14.87 -10.17
CA VAL A 175 13.57 -15.42 -9.43
C VAL A 175 13.45 -16.92 -9.15
N HIS A 176 12.24 -17.48 -9.16
CA HIS A 176 12.03 -18.90 -8.90
C HIS A 176 12.37 -19.73 -10.14
N HIS A 177 12.96 -20.92 -9.94
CA HIS A 177 13.45 -21.73 -11.05
C HIS A 177 12.30 -22.37 -11.83
N ASP A 178 11.44 -23.11 -11.13
CA ASP A 178 10.33 -23.86 -11.73
C ASP A 178 8.99 -23.15 -11.55
N VAL A 179 8.54 -22.44 -12.60
CA VAL A 179 7.24 -21.75 -12.60
C VAL A 179 6.06 -22.72 -12.43
N ALA A 180 6.19 -24.00 -12.83
CA ALA A 180 5.11 -24.98 -12.72
C ALA A 180 4.77 -25.27 -11.25
N SER A 181 5.77 -25.41 -10.37
CA SER A 181 5.56 -25.56 -8.92
C SER A 181 4.77 -24.43 -8.25
N LEU A 182 4.75 -23.24 -8.86
CA LEU A 182 4.01 -22.07 -8.35
C LEU A 182 2.54 -22.06 -8.79
N VAL A 183 2.17 -22.80 -9.82
CA VAL A 183 0.79 -22.81 -10.38
C VAL A 183 -0.28 -23.14 -9.33
N PRO A 184 -0.12 -24.11 -8.41
CA PRO A 184 -1.12 -24.37 -7.37
C PRO A 184 -1.34 -23.18 -6.42
N ILE A 185 -0.29 -22.40 -6.16
CA ILE A 185 -0.38 -21.17 -5.35
C ILE A 185 -1.17 -20.11 -6.12
N MET A 186 -0.95 -19.98 -7.42
CA MET A 186 -1.66 -19.02 -8.28
C MET A 186 -3.14 -19.34 -8.42
N VAL A 187 -3.51 -20.61 -8.57
CA VAL A 187 -4.90 -21.07 -8.59
C VAL A 187 -5.60 -20.78 -7.26
N TRP A 188 -4.91 -20.99 -6.13
CA TRP A 188 -5.41 -20.63 -4.79
C TRP A 188 -5.65 -19.12 -4.65
N LEU A 189 -4.70 -18.29 -5.09
CA LEU A 189 -4.83 -16.83 -5.12
C LEU A 189 -6.01 -16.36 -5.98
N GLU A 190 -6.14 -16.90 -7.20
CA GLU A 190 -7.21 -16.57 -8.15
C GLU A 190 -8.58 -16.93 -7.57
N THR A 191 -8.74 -18.16 -7.09
CA THR A 191 -10.00 -18.67 -6.51
C THR A 191 -10.45 -17.78 -5.36
N ARG A 192 -9.51 -17.46 -4.45
CA ARG A 192 -9.77 -16.65 -3.25
C ARG A 192 -10.13 -15.21 -3.60
N ALA A 193 -9.45 -14.61 -4.57
CA ALA A 193 -9.72 -13.25 -5.03
C ALA A 193 -11.04 -13.14 -5.80
N SER A 194 -11.30 -14.07 -6.74
CA SER A 194 -12.55 -14.14 -7.50
C SER A 194 -13.78 -14.20 -6.59
N HIS A 195 -13.77 -15.08 -5.59
CA HIS A 195 -14.86 -15.20 -4.62
C HIS A 195 -15.06 -13.90 -3.82
N MET A 196 -13.97 -13.27 -3.34
CA MET A 196 -14.04 -12.03 -2.58
C MET A 196 -14.54 -10.85 -3.40
N LEU A 197 -14.04 -10.66 -4.62
CA LEU A 197 -14.46 -9.58 -5.50
C LEU A 197 -15.91 -9.75 -5.94
N SER A 198 -16.36 -10.99 -6.18
CA SER A 198 -17.77 -11.29 -6.43
C SER A 198 -18.64 -10.91 -5.21
N ALA A 199 -18.24 -11.28 -3.99
CA ALA A 199 -18.93 -10.91 -2.76
C ALA A 199 -18.91 -9.40 -2.43
N LEU A 200 -18.02 -8.63 -3.09
CA LEU A 200 -17.90 -7.18 -3.00
C LEU A 200 -18.56 -6.43 -4.16
N LYS A 201 -19.13 -7.12 -5.17
CA LYS A 201 -20.00 -6.50 -6.17
C LYS A 201 -21.36 -6.20 -5.52
N VAL A 202 -21.82 -4.96 -5.65
CA VAL A 202 -23.00 -4.46 -4.92
C VAL A 202 -24.12 -4.01 -5.87
N GLU A 203 -23.77 -3.38 -6.99
CA GLU A 203 -24.69 -2.72 -7.92
C GLU A 203 -24.14 -2.85 -9.36
N GLU A 204 -24.97 -3.30 -10.31
CA GLU A 204 -24.81 -3.14 -11.76
C GLU A 204 -26.15 -2.62 -12.33
N PRO A 205 -26.17 -1.72 -13.32
CA PRO A 205 -25.04 -0.99 -13.89
C PRO A 205 -24.62 0.21 -13.03
N LEU A 206 -23.40 0.71 -13.26
CA LEU A 206 -22.96 1.99 -12.69
C LEU A 206 -23.73 3.15 -13.37
N PRO A 207 -24.14 4.19 -12.63
CA PRO A 207 -24.83 5.34 -13.22
C PRO A 207 -23.93 6.10 -14.20
N GLY A 208 -24.58 6.66 -15.22
CA GLY A 208 -23.93 7.46 -16.26
C GLY A 208 -23.14 8.64 -15.71
N VAL A 209 -22.18 9.10 -16.51
CA VAL A 209 -21.40 10.31 -16.22
C VAL A 209 -22.37 11.49 -16.15
N GLN A 210 -22.39 12.22 -15.04
CA GLN A 210 -23.07 13.51 -15.04
C GLN A 210 -22.19 14.48 -15.83
N ASP A 211 -22.70 14.96 -16.96
CA ASP A 211 -22.03 15.98 -17.76
C ASP A 211 -21.97 17.29 -16.96
N GLY A 212 -20.85 17.48 -16.26
CA GLY A 212 -20.54 18.67 -15.46
C GLY A 212 -20.30 19.95 -16.29
N ALA A 213 -20.94 20.05 -17.46
CA ALA A 213 -20.88 21.19 -18.37
C ALA A 213 -22.02 22.20 -18.14
N ALA A 214 -23.04 21.86 -17.35
CA ALA A 214 -24.22 22.70 -17.14
C ALA A 214 -24.58 22.89 -15.65
N VAL A 215 -23.77 23.67 -14.92
CA VAL A 215 -24.21 24.65 -13.90
C VAL A 215 -23.11 25.72 -13.84
N GLY A 216 -23.52 26.99 -13.89
CA GLY A 216 -22.60 28.13 -13.93
C GLY A 216 -21.76 28.32 -12.67
N GLU A 217 -20.85 29.30 -12.78
CA GLU A 217 -19.86 29.71 -11.78
C GLU A 217 -20.28 29.61 -10.30
N THR A 218 -19.95 28.48 -9.67
CA THR A 218 -19.31 28.56 -8.36
C THR A 218 -17.84 28.30 -8.54
N ARG A 219 -17.03 29.36 -8.45
CA ARG A 219 -15.59 29.22 -8.18
C ARG A 219 -15.46 28.38 -6.90
N SER A 220 -15.12 27.10 -7.05
CA SER A 220 -14.83 26.21 -5.92
C SER A 220 -13.92 26.96 -4.96
N ASN A 221 -14.38 27.17 -3.72
CA ASN A 221 -13.65 27.98 -2.75
C ASN A 221 -12.52 27.13 -2.14
N TRP A 222 -11.55 26.77 -2.99
CA TRP A 222 -10.50 25.80 -2.73
C TRP A 222 -9.57 26.22 -1.59
N THR A 223 -9.54 27.50 -1.23
CA THR A 223 -8.86 28.03 -0.03
C THR A 223 -9.59 27.66 1.28
N LEU A 224 -10.90 27.36 1.23
CA LEU A 224 -11.69 26.83 2.34
C LEU A 224 -11.87 25.30 2.30
N THR A 225 -11.82 24.68 1.12
CA THR A 225 -11.98 23.22 0.99
C THR A 225 -10.66 22.46 0.97
N GLY A 226 -9.53 23.15 0.72
CA GLY A 226 -8.21 22.54 0.60
C GLY A 226 -8.07 21.66 -0.64
N CYS A 227 -9.01 21.73 -1.56
CA CYS A 227 -9.15 20.80 -2.66
C CYS A 227 -9.34 21.55 -3.99
N LEU A 228 -8.41 21.35 -4.92
CA LEU A 228 -8.40 22.00 -6.22
C LEU A 228 -7.98 21.00 -7.29
N TYR A 229 -8.83 20.79 -8.29
CA TYR A 229 -8.52 19.96 -9.47
C TYR A 229 -8.82 20.76 -10.75
N SER A 230 -8.06 20.48 -11.80
CA SER A 230 -8.33 20.96 -13.16
C SER A 230 -9.50 20.24 -13.83
N MET A 231 -9.94 19.11 -13.27
CA MET A 231 -11.11 18.35 -13.71
C MET A 231 -12.36 18.74 -12.89
N PRO A 232 -13.52 18.87 -13.54
CA PRO A 232 -14.78 19.12 -12.85
C PRO A 232 -15.12 18.00 -11.86
N GLN A 233 -16.00 18.30 -10.91
CA GLN A 233 -16.62 17.26 -10.09
C GLN A 233 -17.78 16.66 -10.87
N ILE A 234 -17.65 15.42 -11.30
CA ILE A 234 -18.62 14.74 -12.18
C ILE A 234 -19.57 13.79 -11.41
N ARG A 235 -19.32 13.61 -10.12
CA ARG A 235 -20.20 12.92 -9.16
C ARG A 235 -19.77 13.27 -7.74
N TYR A 236 -20.70 13.14 -6.81
CA TYR A 236 -20.43 13.35 -5.38
C TYR A 236 -19.87 12.09 -4.72
N ARG A 237 -19.21 12.26 -3.55
CA ARG A 237 -18.70 11.13 -2.76
C ARG A 237 -19.88 10.20 -2.40
N PRO A 238 -19.84 8.89 -2.72
CA PRO A 238 -20.90 7.97 -2.31
C PRO A 238 -21.04 7.88 -0.78
N LYS A 239 -22.24 7.57 -0.28
CA LYS A 239 -22.43 7.14 1.12
C LYS A 239 -22.17 5.64 1.21
N TYR A 240 -21.44 5.21 2.22
CA TYR A 240 -21.18 3.80 2.52
C TYR A 240 -21.89 3.39 3.82
N PRO A 241 -23.24 3.26 3.83
CA PRO A 241 -24.05 3.13 5.05
C PRO A 241 -23.77 1.90 5.93
N ARG A 242 -22.96 0.96 5.44
CA ARG A 242 -22.55 -0.28 6.09
C ARG A 242 -21.04 -0.33 6.39
N LEU A 243 -20.27 0.67 5.98
CA LEU A 243 -18.90 0.86 6.44
C LEU A 243 -18.97 1.51 7.82
N ARG A 244 -18.58 0.74 8.85
CA ARG A 244 -18.56 1.24 10.23
C ARG A 244 -17.55 2.40 10.28
N ASN A 245 -17.98 3.55 10.80
CA ASN A 245 -17.23 4.80 10.81
C ASN A 245 -17.06 5.50 9.43
N ASP A 246 -17.90 5.21 8.42
CA ASP A 246 -17.97 6.06 7.20
C ASP A 246 -18.14 7.54 7.60
N GLN A 247 -17.27 8.42 7.08
CA GLN A 247 -17.25 9.86 7.40
C GLN A 247 -16.93 10.19 8.87
N GLN A 248 -16.56 9.21 9.70
CA GLN A 248 -16.12 9.43 11.07
C GLN A 248 -14.60 9.30 11.17
N ARG A 249 -14.00 10.12 12.03
CA ARG A 249 -12.56 10.11 12.30
C ARG A 249 -12.08 8.73 12.74
N ASP A 250 -11.10 8.18 12.02
CA ASP A 250 -10.39 6.98 12.45
C ASP A 250 -9.71 7.26 13.80
N LYS A 251 -9.99 6.40 14.80
CA LYS A 251 -9.46 6.57 16.15
C LYS A 251 -7.98 6.18 16.17
N SER A 252 -7.11 7.19 16.04
CA SER A 252 -5.66 7.03 16.19
C SER A 252 -5.31 6.23 17.43
N SER A 253 -4.67 5.08 17.26
CA SER A 253 -4.30 4.20 18.38
C SER A 253 -3.21 4.85 19.25
N LYS A 254 -3.16 4.52 20.56
CA LYS A 254 -2.15 5.07 21.48
C LYS A 254 -0.70 4.64 21.15
N ARG A 255 -0.51 3.63 20.29
CA ARG A 255 0.79 3.25 19.72
C ARG A 255 0.79 3.66 18.25
N GLY A 256 1.15 4.92 18.01
CA GLY A 256 0.97 5.56 16.71
C GLY A 256 1.63 4.79 15.56
N ASP A 257 0.80 4.38 14.60
CA ASP A 257 1.23 4.04 13.25
C ASP A 257 2.00 5.22 12.63
N ALA A 258 2.85 4.96 11.64
CA ALA A 258 3.80 5.95 11.11
C ALA A 258 3.12 7.24 10.59
N CYS A 259 1.86 7.17 10.12
CA CYS A 259 1.03 8.31 9.75
C CYS A 259 0.43 9.04 10.96
N GLY A 260 0.03 8.31 12.02
CA GLY A 260 -0.48 8.89 13.26
C GLY A 260 0.57 9.77 13.97
N LYS A 261 1.84 9.34 13.98
CA LYS A 261 2.95 10.09 14.60
C LYS A 261 3.14 11.51 14.03
N TYR A 262 2.86 11.71 12.74
CA TYR A 262 2.92 13.04 12.12
C TYR A 262 1.69 13.91 12.46
N PHE A 263 0.52 13.30 12.68
CA PHE A 263 -0.67 14.06 13.10
C PHE A 263 -0.55 14.58 14.54
N THR A 264 -0.06 13.76 15.49
CA THR A 264 0.18 14.25 16.86
C THR A 264 1.23 15.36 16.90
N GLN A 265 2.25 15.28 16.04
CA GLN A 265 3.33 16.28 16.01
C GLN A 265 2.94 17.62 15.38
N TYR A 266 2.03 17.64 14.39
CA TYR A 266 1.72 18.84 13.59
C TYR A 266 0.22 19.22 13.56
N GLY A 267 -0.69 18.24 13.54
CA GLY A 267 -2.13 18.48 13.50
C GLY A 267 -2.68 19.14 14.77
N GLU A 268 -2.18 18.73 15.95
CA GLU A 268 -2.55 19.36 17.24
C GLU A 268 -2.10 20.82 17.33
N GLN A 269 -1.04 21.19 16.58
CA GLN A 269 -0.53 22.57 16.48
C GLN A 269 -1.22 23.42 15.40
N ARG A 270 -2.32 22.93 14.81
CA ARG A 270 -3.07 23.59 13.70
C ARG A 270 -2.28 23.75 12.39
N LEU A 271 -1.26 22.92 12.20
CA LEU A 271 -0.43 22.90 10.99
C LEU A 271 -1.00 21.88 9.99
N THR A 272 -0.69 22.05 8.72
CA THR A 272 -1.31 21.26 7.63
C THR A 272 -0.89 19.78 7.71
N GLY A 273 -1.85 18.88 7.95
CA GLY A 273 -1.60 17.46 8.21
C GLY A 273 -0.96 16.72 7.03
N GLY A 274 -1.75 16.44 5.99
CA GLY A 274 -1.29 15.78 4.77
C GLY A 274 -1.57 16.60 3.51
N LEU A 275 -0.85 16.30 2.44
CA LEU A 275 -1.09 16.84 1.10
C LEU A 275 -1.01 15.70 0.08
N MET A 276 -2.15 15.36 -0.51
CA MET A 276 -2.21 14.47 -1.68
C MET A 276 -2.20 15.32 -2.94
N VAL A 277 -1.46 14.89 -3.98
CA VAL A 277 -1.45 15.56 -5.28
C VAL A 277 -1.56 14.50 -6.38
N ALA A 278 -2.47 14.72 -7.34
CA ALA A 278 -2.65 13.87 -8.51
C ALA A 278 -1.82 14.40 -9.67
N TRP A 279 -1.04 13.53 -10.30
CA TRP A 279 -0.14 13.86 -11.40
C TRP A 279 -0.40 12.97 -12.62
N CYS A 280 -0.11 13.48 -13.81
CA CYS A 280 0.00 12.67 -15.02
C CYS A 280 1.44 12.15 -15.23
N THR A 281 1.62 11.23 -16.17
CA THR A 281 2.94 10.69 -16.56
C THR A 281 3.94 11.72 -17.06
N HIS A 282 3.47 12.86 -17.59
CA HIS A 282 4.30 14.00 -17.99
C HIS A 282 4.72 14.91 -16.82
N GLY A 283 4.31 14.57 -15.58
CA GLY A 283 4.60 15.36 -14.39
C GLY A 283 3.76 16.64 -14.25
N ILE A 284 2.67 16.78 -15.01
CA ILE A 284 1.67 17.84 -14.82
C ILE A 284 0.77 17.47 -13.65
N CYS A 285 0.58 18.39 -12.72
CA CYS A 285 -0.38 18.28 -11.63
C CYS A 285 -1.81 18.50 -12.15
N TYR A 286 -2.69 17.51 -11.94
CA TYR A 286 -4.13 17.63 -12.18
C TYR A 286 -4.88 18.22 -10.99
N GLY A 287 -4.29 18.22 -9.80
CA GLY A 287 -4.92 18.78 -8.61
C GLY A 287 -4.34 18.26 -7.30
N PHE A 288 -4.80 18.84 -6.21
CA PHE A 288 -4.39 18.47 -4.85
C PHE A 288 -5.56 18.43 -3.88
N HIS A 289 -5.35 17.72 -2.77
CA HIS A 289 -6.24 17.64 -1.63
C HIS A 289 -5.41 17.76 -0.34
N CYS A 290 -5.67 18.79 0.46
CA CYS A 290 -5.13 18.91 1.82
C CYS A 290 -5.92 18.02 2.77
N ILE A 291 -5.25 17.02 3.33
CA ILE A 291 -5.82 16.09 4.30
C ILE A 291 -5.66 16.71 5.69
N ALA A 292 -6.78 16.98 6.37
CA ALA A 292 -6.75 17.64 7.68
C ALA A 292 -6.26 16.71 8.81
N GLU A 293 -6.43 15.39 8.67
CA GLU A 293 -6.23 14.42 9.76
C GLU A 293 -5.30 13.25 9.34
N SER A 294 -4.93 12.39 10.31
CA SER A 294 -4.13 11.19 10.02
C SER A 294 -4.90 10.21 9.15
N GLU A 295 -4.41 10.00 7.92
CA GLU A 295 -4.83 8.93 7.01
C GLU A 295 -6.28 9.03 6.50
N GLY A 296 -6.49 9.97 5.58
CA GLY A 296 -7.72 10.06 4.77
C GLY A 296 -7.87 8.89 3.79
N ARG A 297 -8.23 7.70 4.29
CA ARG A 297 -8.67 6.56 3.45
C ARG A 297 -9.77 7.00 2.47
N ASP A 298 -10.65 7.88 2.93
CA ASP A 298 -11.71 8.46 2.13
C ASP A 298 -11.23 9.47 1.09
N ASP A 299 -10.23 10.30 1.40
CA ASP A 299 -9.84 11.44 0.56
C ASP A 299 -9.18 11.03 -0.76
N VAL A 300 -8.34 9.98 -0.71
CA VAL A 300 -7.60 9.48 -1.88
C VAL A 300 -8.55 8.87 -2.91
N PHE A 301 -9.40 7.94 -2.46
CA PHE A 301 -10.35 7.27 -3.36
C PHE A 301 -11.53 8.19 -3.73
N SER A 302 -11.97 9.10 -2.85
CA SER A 302 -12.97 10.11 -3.19
C SER A 302 -12.51 11.01 -4.34
N ALA A 303 -11.25 11.46 -4.35
CA ALA A 303 -10.73 12.23 -5.49
C ALA A 303 -10.82 11.46 -6.82
N MET A 304 -10.48 10.17 -6.82
CA MET A 304 -10.51 9.34 -8.03
C MET A 304 -11.94 9.05 -8.49
N VAL A 305 -12.85 8.74 -7.57
CA VAL A 305 -14.27 8.55 -7.89
C VAL A 305 -14.90 9.85 -8.38
N THR A 306 -14.72 10.98 -7.68
CA THR A 306 -15.46 12.23 -7.96
C THR A 306 -14.96 13.02 -9.18
N ARG A 307 -13.76 12.74 -9.71
CA ARG A 307 -13.13 13.52 -10.79
C ARG A 307 -12.90 12.78 -12.12
N TRP A 308 -12.87 11.44 -12.14
CA TRP A 308 -12.63 10.66 -13.37
C TRP A 308 -13.89 9.92 -13.84
N PRO A 309 -14.36 10.09 -15.10
CA PRO A 309 -15.56 9.41 -15.62
C PRO A 309 -15.48 7.90 -15.44
N VAL A 310 -14.41 7.32 -15.99
CA VAL A 310 -13.96 5.96 -15.74
C VAL A 310 -12.76 6.05 -14.80
N ALA A 311 -12.82 5.36 -13.66
CA ALA A 311 -11.71 5.34 -12.71
C ALA A 311 -10.41 4.85 -13.39
N PRO A 312 -9.24 5.44 -13.10
CA PRO A 312 -7.98 5.02 -13.72
C PRO A 312 -7.73 3.52 -13.53
N LYS A 313 -7.47 2.79 -14.62
CA LYS A 313 -7.20 1.33 -14.59
C LYS A 313 -6.02 0.95 -13.69
N ARG A 314 -5.11 1.91 -13.43
CA ARG A 314 -3.92 1.80 -12.60
C ARG A 314 -3.76 3.10 -11.82
N VAL A 315 -3.50 2.97 -10.52
CA VAL A 315 -3.25 4.09 -9.60
C VAL A 315 -1.86 3.90 -9.03
N VAL A 316 -0.98 4.86 -9.30
CA VAL A 316 0.40 4.84 -8.83
C VAL A 316 0.49 5.68 -7.56
N SER A 317 0.61 5.02 -6.42
CA SER A 317 0.97 5.68 -5.17
C SER A 317 2.49 5.65 -4.96
N GLY A 318 3.04 6.70 -4.35
CA GLY A 318 4.47 6.96 -4.26
C GLY A 318 4.90 7.42 -2.87
N HIS A 319 4.21 6.95 -1.83
CA HIS A 319 4.61 7.22 -0.45
C HIS A 319 5.84 6.39 -0.06
N THR A 320 6.53 6.78 1.01
CA THR A 320 7.67 6.01 1.57
C THR A 320 7.52 5.73 3.07
N LYS A 321 6.36 6.06 3.64
CA LYS A 321 6.05 5.95 5.08
C LYS A 321 4.62 5.46 5.38
N CYS A 322 3.86 5.11 4.34
CA CYS A 322 2.57 4.43 4.44
C CYS A 322 2.79 2.91 4.30
N SER A 323 1.74 2.10 4.27
CA SER A 323 1.89 0.65 4.09
C SER A 323 2.56 0.30 2.75
N PRO A 324 3.25 -0.85 2.63
CA PRO A 324 3.91 -1.27 1.38
C PRO A 324 2.97 -1.34 0.17
N ALA A 325 1.66 -1.54 0.38
CA ALA A 325 0.63 -1.48 -0.65
C ALA A 325 0.43 -0.07 -1.27
N ALA A 326 1.20 0.94 -0.84
CA ALA A 326 1.22 2.28 -1.42
C ALA A 326 2.49 2.61 -2.22
N PHE A 327 3.32 1.61 -2.55
CA PHE A 327 4.59 1.80 -3.27
C PHE A 327 4.52 1.26 -4.69
N LEU A 328 4.89 2.06 -5.72
CA LEU A 328 4.95 1.54 -7.10
C LEU A 328 6.01 0.46 -7.30
N SER A 329 7.09 0.42 -6.49
CA SER A 329 7.99 -0.74 -6.48
C SER A 329 7.18 -2.00 -6.18
N GLU A 330 6.37 -1.97 -5.13
CA GLU A 330 5.34 -2.97 -4.81
C GLU A 330 4.09 -2.83 -5.70
N TYR A 331 4.27 -2.66 -7.01
CA TYR A 331 3.34 -3.06 -8.06
C TYR A 331 4.12 -3.38 -9.35
N ALA A 332 5.12 -2.57 -9.70
CA ALA A 332 6.06 -2.80 -10.81
C ALA A 332 6.90 -4.07 -10.64
N ASN A 333 7.10 -4.48 -9.39
CA ASN A 333 7.71 -5.75 -9.06
C ASN A 333 6.80 -6.98 -9.25
N ILE A 334 5.50 -6.81 -9.53
CA ILE A 334 4.82 -7.81 -10.36
C ILE A 334 4.74 -7.33 -11.80
N ASP A 335 4.46 -6.07 -12.14
CA ASP A 335 4.26 -5.53 -13.51
C ASP A 335 5.53 -4.89 -14.13
N PRO A 336 6.33 -5.53 -15.02
CA PRO A 336 7.26 -4.78 -15.87
C PRO A 336 6.56 -3.78 -16.79
N ARG A 337 5.27 -3.96 -17.13
CA ARG A 337 4.52 -2.90 -17.82
C ARG A 337 4.12 -1.75 -16.87
N LEU A 338 4.36 -1.86 -15.55
CA LEU A 338 4.47 -0.72 -14.62
C LEU A 338 5.93 -0.32 -14.34
N VAL A 339 6.96 -1.12 -14.64
CA VAL A 339 8.36 -0.64 -14.67
C VAL A 339 8.54 0.40 -15.79
N ILE A 340 7.88 0.21 -16.95
CA ILE A 340 7.74 1.28 -17.96
C ILE A 340 6.68 2.34 -17.61
N ILE A 341 5.83 2.14 -16.60
CA ILE A 341 5.09 3.30 -16.05
C ILE A 341 6.11 4.11 -15.27
N ASN A 342 6.31 5.32 -15.76
CA ASN A 342 7.30 6.24 -15.24
C ASN A 342 7.02 6.60 -13.76
N SER A 343 7.55 5.80 -12.82
CA SER A 343 7.49 6.07 -11.38
C SER A 343 8.10 7.42 -11.07
N SER A 344 9.10 7.86 -11.86
CA SER A 344 9.68 9.19 -11.77
C SER A 344 8.66 10.31 -11.98
N ALA A 345 7.48 10.09 -12.57
CA ALA A 345 6.43 11.11 -12.57
C ALA A 345 5.87 11.34 -11.14
N ALA A 346 5.57 10.26 -10.41
CA ALA A 346 5.13 10.32 -9.02
C ALA A 346 6.28 10.71 -8.07
N GLU A 347 7.49 10.19 -8.29
CA GLU A 347 8.67 10.51 -7.48
C GLU A 347 9.23 11.90 -7.76
N CYS A 348 9.19 12.42 -9.00
CA CYS A 348 9.50 13.83 -9.29
C CYS A 348 8.42 14.74 -8.71
N GLY A 349 7.14 14.38 -8.81
CA GLY A 349 6.05 15.10 -8.16
C GLY A 349 6.29 15.21 -6.65
N ASN A 350 6.49 14.06 -5.99
CA ASN A 350 6.81 13.98 -4.57
C ASN A 350 8.16 14.63 -4.23
N GLY A 351 9.14 14.61 -5.12
CA GLY A 351 10.41 15.33 -5.02
C GLY A 351 10.24 16.85 -5.09
N GLY A 352 9.28 17.33 -5.90
CA GLY A 352 8.78 18.71 -5.86
C GLY A 352 8.15 19.03 -4.51
N LEU A 353 7.26 18.16 -4.02
CA LEU A 353 6.59 18.33 -2.72
C LEU A 353 7.57 18.32 -1.54
N LYS A 354 8.66 17.53 -1.60
CA LYS A 354 9.73 17.55 -0.60
C LYS A 354 10.34 18.96 -0.42
N LYS A 355 10.42 19.77 -1.49
CA LYS A 355 10.93 21.15 -1.42
C LYS A 355 10.05 22.07 -0.58
N ILE A 356 8.72 21.92 -0.69
CA ILE A 356 7.75 22.73 0.06
C ILE A 356 7.39 22.13 1.42
N ARG A 357 7.68 20.84 1.67
CA ARG A 357 7.26 20.11 2.87
C ARG A 357 7.56 20.85 4.17
N LYS A 358 8.81 21.30 4.37
CA LYS A 358 9.22 21.99 5.61
C LYS A 358 8.49 23.33 5.75
N SER A 359 8.41 24.12 4.67
CA SER A 359 7.70 25.40 4.65
C SER A 359 6.21 25.23 4.96
N VAL A 360 5.54 24.28 4.30
CA VAL A 360 4.12 23.95 4.52
C VAL A 360 3.86 23.45 5.94
N SER A 361 4.78 22.67 6.53
CA SER A 361 4.62 22.21 7.92
C SER A 361 4.70 23.31 8.98
N TYR A 362 5.16 24.52 8.65
CA TYR A 362 5.12 25.68 9.56
C TYR A 362 4.05 26.72 9.16
N MET A 363 3.25 26.45 8.13
CA MET A 363 2.19 27.35 7.67
C MET A 363 0.83 26.99 8.28
N SER A 364 0.04 28.01 8.59
CA SER A 364 -1.39 27.84 8.81
C SER A 364 -2.07 27.27 7.56
N GLN A 365 -3.13 26.50 7.77
CA GLN A 365 -3.84 25.73 6.75
C GLN A 365 -4.17 26.56 5.48
N THR A 366 -4.74 27.76 5.63
CA THR A 366 -5.04 28.68 4.50
C THR A 366 -3.79 29.11 3.73
N ARG A 367 -2.68 29.41 4.42
CA ARG A 367 -1.42 29.81 3.76
C ARG A 367 -0.80 28.63 3.03
N ALA A 368 -0.81 27.44 3.63
CA ALA A 368 -0.33 26.21 3.00
C ALA A 368 -1.10 25.84 1.73
N ILE A 369 -2.43 26.02 1.71
CA ILE A 369 -3.28 25.77 0.55
C ILE A 369 -2.93 26.73 -0.60
N ILE A 370 -2.84 28.03 -0.33
CA ILE A 370 -2.46 29.06 -1.32
C ILE A 370 -1.04 28.79 -1.84
N TYR A 371 -0.10 28.52 -0.94
CA TYR A 371 1.30 28.22 -1.29
C TYR A 371 1.41 26.96 -2.15
N SER A 372 0.68 25.89 -1.82
CA SER A 372 0.63 24.66 -2.61
C SER A 372 0.05 24.90 -4.01
N LYS A 373 -1.05 25.66 -4.12
CA LYS A 373 -1.63 26.06 -5.41
C LYS A 373 -0.63 26.84 -6.26
N VAL A 374 0.06 27.82 -5.68
CA VAL A 374 1.05 28.65 -6.40
C VAL A 374 2.23 27.80 -6.86
N PHE A 375 2.80 26.98 -5.97
CA PHE A 375 3.88 26.06 -6.30
C PHE A 375 3.51 25.10 -7.44
N LEU A 376 2.34 24.45 -7.37
CA LEU A 376 1.88 23.53 -8.40
C LEU A 376 1.55 24.24 -9.73
N SER A 377 1.05 25.48 -9.68
CA SER A 377 0.84 26.32 -10.88
C SER A 377 2.17 26.67 -11.57
N VAL A 378 3.20 27.03 -10.81
CA VAL A 378 4.54 27.31 -11.34
C VAL A 378 5.18 26.04 -11.88
N TRP A 379 5.04 24.91 -11.17
CA TRP A 379 5.51 23.61 -11.61
C TRP A 379 4.93 23.20 -12.97
N ASN A 380 3.61 23.30 -13.14
CA ASN A 380 2.95 22.99 -14.40
C ASN A 380 3.48 23.86 -15.54
N ARG A 381 3.55 25.19 -15.36
CA ARG A 381 4.11 26.11 -16.37
C ARG A 381 5.56 25.77 -16.75
N VAL A 382 6.39 25.36 -15.79
CA VAL A 382 7.78 24.95 -16.05
C VAL A 382 7.83 23.62 -16.82
N ARG A 383 6.93 22.68 -16.53
CA ARG A 383 6.81 21.41 -17.25
C ARG A 383 6.29 21.60 -18.68
N GLU A 384 5.23 22.40 -18.86
CA GLU A 384 4.68 22.78 -20.16
C GLU A 384 5.74 23.42 -21.07
N ARG A 385 6.51 24.39 -20.55
CA ARG A 385 7.60 25.04 -21.30
C ARG A 385 8.72 24.08 -21.69
N ARG A 386 8.96 23.01 -20.92
CA ARG A 386 9.94 21.96 -21.23
C ARG A 386 9.40 20.87 -22.16
N ALA A 387 8.09 20.80 -22.34
CA ALA A 387 7.41 19.80 -23.17
C ALA A 387 7.08 20.32 -24.58
N LYS A 388 7.19 21.63 -24.83
CA LYS A 388 7.15 22.18 -26.19
C LYS A 388 8.42 21.77 -26.95
N PRO A 389 8.32 21.29 -28.21
CA PRO A 389 9.50 21.09 -29.03
C PRO A 389 10.23 22.43 -29.22
N LYS A 390 11.56 22.36 -29.35
CA LYS A 390 12.41 23.50 -29.73
C LYS A 390 12.30 23.75 -31.23
#